data_AF-A0A7Y3GZI4-F1
#
_entry.id   AF-A0A7Y3GZI4-F1
#
_cell.length_a   1.000
_cell.length_b   1.000
_cell.length_c   1.000
_cell.angle_alpha   90.00
_cell.angle_beta   90.00
_cell.angle_gamma   90.00
#
_symmetry.space_group_name_H-M   'P 1'
#
loop_
_entity.id
_entity.type
_entity.pdbx_description
1 polymer ?
#
loop_
_entity_poly.entity_id
_entity_poly.type
_entity_poly.pdbx_seq_one_letter_code
_entity_poly.pdbx_strand_id
1 'polypeptide(L)' 'LYRESLDGSARLGARPIEARLRLSLGRLLKRRGRRSSAREEFAASRGLAEALGMPELERNAARALGG' A
#
# COMPACT_ATOMS: atom_id res chain seq x y z
N LEU A 1 -6.64 -4.68 28.12
CA LEU A 1 -5.40 -5.38 27.71
C LEU A 1 -5.60 -6.35 26.54
N TYR A 2 -6.39 -7.43 26.62
CA TYR A 2 -6.57 -8.33 25.46
C TYR A 2 -7.25 -7.71 24.22
N ARG A 3 -8.22 -6.80 24.42
CA ARG A 3 -8.97 -6.17 23.31
C ARG A 3 -8.13 -5.22 22.46
N GLU A 4 -7.24 -4.46 23.09
CA GLU A 4 -6.28 -3.58 22.39
C GLU A 4 -5.20 -4.39 21.66
N SER A 5 -4.71 -5.47 22.26
CA SER A 5 -3.72 -6.35 21.60
C SER A 5 -4.30 -7.10 20.39
N LEU A 6 -5.58 -7.47 20.42
CA LEU A 6 -6.28 -8.09 19.29
C LEU A 6 -6.57 -7.08 18.18
N ASP A 7 -6.99 -5.86 18.52
CA ASP A 7 -7.21 -4.79 17.53
C ASP A 7 -5.88 -4.38 16.87
N GLY A 8 -4.80 -4.31 17.64
CA GLY A 8 -3.45 -4.10 17.12
C GLY A 8 -2.99 -5.21 16.18
N SER A 9 -3.15 -6.48 16.58
CA SER A 9 -2.76 -7.64 15.74
C SER A 9 -3.59 -7.75 14.46
N ALA A 10 -4.89 -7.50 14.54
CA ALA A 10 -5.78 -7.51 13.37
C ALA A 10 -5.45 -6.36 12.41
N ARG A 11 -5.19 -5.15 12.91
CA ARG A 11 -4.74 -4.01 12.11
C ARG A 11 -3.36 -4.27 11.49
N LEU A 12 -2.42 -4.83 12.25
CA LEU A 12 -1.10 -5.21 11.73
C LEU A 12 -1.17 -6.34 10.69
N GLY A 13 -2.16 -7.24 10.77
CA GLY A 13 -2.41 -8.27 9.77
C GLY A 13 -3.11 -7.76 8.51
N ALA A 14 -4.04 -6.82 8.64
CA ALA A 14 -4.83 -6.27 7.53
C ALA A 14 -4.08 -5.21 6.72
N ARG A 15 -3.27 -4.36 7.37
CA ARG A 15 -2.56 -3.24 6.72
C ARG A 15 -1.51 -3.66 5.67
N PRO A 16 -0.74 -4.76 5.84
CA PRO A 16 0.13 -5.29 4.79
C PRO A 16 -0.63 -5.75 3.55
N ILE A 17 -1.82 -6.35 3.74
CA ILE A 17 -2.68 -6.77 2.63
C ILE A 17 -3.22 -5.54 1.91
N GLU A 18 -3.70 -4.54 2.66
CA GLU A 18 -4.15 -3.27 2.11
C GLU A 18 -3.06 -2.61 1.26
N ALA A 19 -1.84 -2.49 1.78
CA ALA A 19 -0.72 -1.90 1.05
C ALA A 19 -0.46 -2.61 -0.30
N ARG A 20 -0.52 -3.95 -0.33
CA ARG A 20 -0.35 -4.75 -1.57
C ARG A 20 -1.52 -4.60 -2.54
N LEU A 21 -2.75 -4.53 -2.03
CA LEU A 21 -3.95 -4.31 -2.85
C LEU A 21 -3.90 -2.93 -3.52
N ARG A 22 -3.53 -1.89 -2.77
CA ARG A 22 -3.32 -0.53 -3.28
C ARG A 22 -2.31 -0.51 -4.45
N LEU A 23 -1.15 -1.16 -4.29
CA LEU A 23 -0.17 -1.28 -5.38
C LEU A 23 -0.75 -1.98 -6.63
N SER A 24 -1.52 -3.04 -6.42
CA SER A 24 -2.13 -3.83 -7.50
C SER A 24 -3.23 -3.05 -8.22
N LEU A 25 -4.05 -2.30 -7.48
CA LEU A 25 -5.07 -1.42 -8.02
C LEU A 25 -4.45 -0.27 -8.82
N GLY A 26 -3.38 0.36 -8.32
CA GLY A 26 -2.64 1.38 -9.06
C GLY A 26 -2.11 0.85 -10.39
N ARG A 27 -1.58 -0.38 -10.42
CA ARG A 27 -1.14 -1.04 -11.67
C ARG A 27 -2.29 -1.25 -12.65
N LEU A 28 -3.46 -1.66 -12.16
CA LEU A 28 -4.66 -1.84 -12.98
C LEU A 28 -5.16 -0.51 -13.55
N LEU A 29 -5.24 0.53 -12.73
CA LEU A 29 -5.65 1.88 -13.14
C LEU A 29 -4.70 2.46 -14.19
N LYS A 30 -3.38 2.27 -14.00
CA LYS A 30 -2.37 2.68 -14.99
C LYS A 30 -2.58 1.98 -16.33
N ARG A 31 -2.84 0.66 -16.33
CA ARG A 31 -3.15 -0.10 -17.57
C ARG A 31 -4.43 0.39 -18.25
N ARG A 32 -5.40 0.88 -17.48
CA ARG A 32 -6.65 1.48 -18.00
C ARG A 32 -6.51 2.97 -18.38
N GLY A 33 -5.29 3.52 -18.42
CA GLY A 33 -5.04 4.93 -18.75
C GLY A 33 -5.42 5.93 -17.64
N ARG A 34 -5.93 5.47 -16.49
CA ARG A 34 -6.32 6.31 -15.35
C ARG A 34 -5.10 6.71 -14.52
N ARG A 35 -4.22 7.54 -15.09
CA ARG A 35 -2.90 7.89 -14.53
C ARG A 35 -2.97 8.60 -13.18
N SER A 36 -3.90 9.54 -12.99
CA SER A 36 -4.04 10.26 -11.71
C SER A 36 -4.47 9.32 -10.58
N SER A 37 -5.55 8.56 -10.79
CA SER A 37 -5.99 7.56 -9.81
C SER A 37 -4.93 6.50 -9.53
N ALA A 38 -4.14 6.09 -10.55
CA ALA A 38 -3.03 5.17 -10.32
C ALA A 38 -1.96 5.74 -9.38
N ARG A 39 -1.62 7.03 -9.52
CA ARG A 39 -0.66 7.72 -8.66
C ARG A 39 -1.14 7.80 -7.22
N GLU A 40 -2.42 8.08 -7.00
CA GLU A 40 -3.03 8.10 -5.66
C GLU A 40 -2.87 6.73 -4.97
N GLU A 41 -3.20 5.65 -5.68
CA GLU A 41 -3.06 4.29 -5.14
C GLU A 41 -1.61 3.89 -4.85
N PHE A 42 -0.66 4.30 -5.70
CA PHE A 42 0.76 4.08 -5.44
C PHE A 42 1.26 4.88 -4.23
N ALA A 43 0.84 6.14 -4.07
CA ALA A 43 1.20 6.95 -2.91
C ALA A 43 0.65 6.35 -1.61
N ALA A 44 -0.61 5.91 -1.61
CA ALA A 44 -1.23 5.25 -0.46
C ALA A 44 -0.51 3.93 -0.10
N SER A 45 -0.18 3.11 -1.11
CA SER A 45 0.60 1.88 -0.92
C SER A 45 1.97 2.16 -0.32
N ARG A 46 2.68 3.17 -0.82
CA ARG A 46 4.00 3.59 -0.31
C ARG A 46 3.92 4.01 1.15
N GLY A 47 3.00 4.90 1.51
CA GLY A 47 2.87 5.39 2.89
C GLY A 47 2.53 4.28 3.89
N LEU A 48 1.69 3.33 3.48
CA LEU A 48 1.43 2.14 4.31
C LEU A 48 2.65 1.22 4.41
N ALA A 49 3.37 0.99 3.31
CA ALA A 49 4.57 0.18 3.30
C ALA A 49 5.67 0.76 4.19
N GLU A 50 5.87 2.08 4.15
CA GLU A 50 6.81 2.83 5.00
C GLU A 50 6.42 2.68 6.48
N ALA A 51 5.15 2.94 6.82
CA ALA A 51 4.65 2.82 8.19
C ALA A 51 4.72 1.38 8.76
N LEU A 52 4.75 0.36 7.91
CA LEU A 52 4.83 -1.05 8.28
C LEU A 52 6.25 -1.63 8.18
N GLY A 53 7.24 -0.84 7.77
CA GLY A 53 8.62 -1.33 7.57
C GLY A 53 8.74 -2.36 6.45
N MET A 54 8.04 -2.16 5.33
CA MET A 54 8.01 -3.05 4.16
C MET A 54 8.80 -2.47 2.97
N PRO A 55 10.15 -2.48 3.00
CA PRO A 55 10.99 -1.75 2.06
C PRO A 55 10.84 -2.21 0.61
N GLU A 56 10.56 -3.49 0.36
CA GLU A 56 10.32 -3.97 -1.00
C GLU A 56 9.06 -3.38 -1.62
N LEU A 57 7.99 -3.30 -0.83
CA LEU A 57 6.71 -2.79 -1.29
C LEU A 57 6.78 -1.27 -1.51
N GLU A 58 7.47 -0.58 -0.61
CA GLU A 58 7.78 0.84 -0.73
C GLU A 58 8.55 1.15 -2.02
N ARG A 59 9.66 0.45 -2.29
CA ARG A 59 10.44 0.61 -3.54
C ARG A 59 9.61 0.35 -4.79
N ASN A 60 8.76 -0.67 -4.76
CA ASN A 60 7.88 -0.98 -5.89
C ASN A 60 6.85 0.11 -6.16
N ALA A 61 6.28 0.68 -5.10
CA ALA A 61 5.35 1.81 -5.21
C ALA A 61 6.08 3.10 -5.67
N ALA A 62 7.29 3.35 -5.19
CA ALA A 62 8.13 4.48 -5.60
C ALA A 62 8.50 4.41 -7.09
N ARG A 63 8.97 3.25 -7.58
CA ARG A 63 9.21 3.03 -9.01
C ARG A 63 7.97 3.25 -9.85
N ALA A 64 6.79 2.88 -9.35
CA ALA A 64 5.54 3.07 -10.05
C ALA A 64 5.11 4.55 -10.16
N LEU A 65 5.59 5.40 -9.24
CA LEU A 65 5.41 6.87 -9.25
C LEU A 65 6.42 7.59 -10.15
N GLY A 66 7.49 6.92 -10.58
CA GLY A 66 8.56 7.49 -11.39
C GLY A 66 9.84 7.84 -10.63
N GLY A 67 10.04 7.25 -9.45
CA GLY A 67 11.35 7.20 -8.78
C GLY A 67 12.26 6.10 -9.29
#